data_AF-A0A1X7RVY1-F1
#
_entry.id   AF-A0A1X7RVY1-F1
#
_cell.length_a   1.000
_cell.length_b   1.000
_cell.length_c   1.000
_cell.angle_alpha   90.00
_cell.angle_beta   90.00
_cell.angle_gamma   90.00
#
_symmetry.space_group_name_H-M   'P 1'
#
loop_
_entity.id
_entity.type
_entity.pdbx_description
1 polymer ?
#
loop_
_entity_poly.entity_id
_entity_poly.type
_entity_poly.pdbx_seq_one_letter_code
_entity_poly.pdbx_strand_id
1 'polypeptide(L)'
;MTCGHHWQQICQCGPFLPESDTLRSAMDISVVFNEIRSKVYPPLGPEASGEGFNWGHGQVLVAHLMQEDYSAGYYSYIFSKAFAADMFESTFSADLMDREQGQRYRRTVLSKGGSIDEMEILTTFLGRKPDWAAFHRSLSAD
;
A
#
# COMPACT_ATOMS: atom_id res chain seq x y z
N MET A 1 -19.91 5.52 2.49
CA MET A 1 -19.42 4.89 1.25
C MET A 1 -18.57 5.90 0.46
N THR A 2 -17.38 6.28 0.94
CA THR A 2 -16.54 7.29 0.24
C THR A 2 -15.04 7.03 0.32
N CYS A 3 -14.57 5.97 0.98
CA CYS A 3 -13.13 5.65 0.99
C CYS A 3 -12.65 5.11 -0.37
N GLY A 4 -13.48 4.35 -1.10
CA GLY A 4 -13.09 3.68 -2.34
C GLY A 4 -12.93 4.57 -3.57
N HIS A 5 -13.64 5.71 -3.66
CA HIS A 5 -13.59 6.57 -4.84
C HIS A 5 -12.30 7.40 -4.94
N HIS A 6 -11.66 7.71 -3.82
CA HIS A 6 -10.43 8.50 -3.82
C HIS A 6 -9.23 7.68 -4.33
N TRP A 7 -9.18 6.39 -3.99
CA TRP A 7 -8.15 5.47 -4.51
C TRP A 7 -8.24 5.23 -6.02
N GLN A 8 -9.44 5.32 -6.62
CA GLN A 8 -9.60 5.21 -8.08
C GLN A 8 -8.91 6.36 -8.83
N GLN A 9 -8.90 7.57 -8.26
CA GLN A 9 -8.22 8.73 -8.85
C GLN A 9 -6.70 8.64 -8.72
N ILE A 10 -6.20 8.11 -7.59
CA ILE A 10 -4.77 7.85 -7.38
C ILE A 10 -4.24 6.79 -8.36
N CYS A 11 -5.01 5.73 -8.60
CA CYS A 11 -4.63 4.65 -9.51
C CYS A 11 -4.89 4.97 -11.01
N GLN A 12 -5.44 6.14 -11.34
CA GLN A 12 -5.92 6.47 -12.70
C GLN A 12 -6.75 5.34 -13.34
N CYS A 13 -7.55 4.62 -12.54
CA CYS A 13 -8.43 3.60 -13.10
C CYS A 13 -9.60 4.31 -13.78
N GLY A 14 -9.42 4.62 -15.06
CA GLY A 14 -10.48 5.14 -15.94
C GLY A 14 -11.65 4.15 -16.07
N PRO A 15 -12.73 4.54 -16.77
CA PRO A 15 -13.82 3.61 -17.06
C PRO A 15 -13.25 2.34 -17.70
N PHE A 16 -13.81 1.18 -17.31
CA PHE A 16 -13.39 -0.17 -17.72
C PHE A 16 -12.98 -0.19 -19.20
N LEU A 17 -11.67 -0.14 -19.46
CA LEU A 17 -11.15 -0.01 -20.81
C LEU A 17 -11.46 -1.31 -21.58
N PRO A 18 -11.89 -1.25 -22.85
CA PRO A 18 -12.09 -2.45 -23.69
C PRO A 18 -10.80 -3.26 -23.92
N GLU A 19 -9.65 -2.71 -23.55
CA GLU A 19 -8.33 -3.36 -23.50
C GLU A 19 -8.18 -4.36 -22.34
N SER A 20 -9.09 -4.32 -21.35
CA SER A 20 -9.05 -5.25 -20.21
C SER A 20 -9.39 -6.69 -20.61
N ASP A 21 -10.20 -6.91 -21.66
CA ASP A 21 -10.56 -8.24 -22.12
C ASP A 21 -9.39 -8.94 -22.85
N THR A 22 -8.56 -8.17 -23.56
CA THR A 22 -7.34 -8.71 -24.18
C THR A 22 -6.26 -8.99 -23.14
N LEU A 23 -6.11 -8.13 -22.13
CA LEU A 23 -5.20 -8.34 -20.99
C LEU A 23 -5.59 -9.55 -20.13
N ARG A 24 -6.89 -9.76 -19.89
CA ARG A 24 -7.42 -10.93 -19.15
C ARG A 24 -7.07 -12.25 -19.82
N SER A 25 -7.08 -12.29 -21.14
CA SER A 25 -6.73 -13.49 -21.92
C SER A 25 -5.21 -13.69 -22.04
N ALA A 26 -4.42 -12.63 -21.85
CA ALA A 26 -2.98 -12.64 -22.07
C ALA A 26 -2.13 -13.04 -20.86
N MET A 27 -2.67 -13.00 -19.63
CA MET A 27 -1.90 -13.21 -18.41
C MET A 27 -2.36 -14.43 -17.62
N ASP A 28 -1.48 -15.42 -17.47
CA ASP A 28 -1.67 -16.48 -16.48
C ASP A 28 -1.33 -15.94 -15.08
N ILE A 29 -2.38 -15.64 -14.30
CA ILE A 29 -2.26 -15.07 -12.96
C ILE A 29 -1.48 -15.99 -12.02
N SER A 30 -1.60 -17.31 -12.18
CA SER A 30 -0.87 -18.27 -11.32
C SER A 30 0.63 -18.18 -11.58
N VAL A 31 1.01 -18.14 -12.85
CA VAL A 31 2.41 -17.97 -13.27
C VAL A 31 2.97 -16.65 -12.73
N VAL A 32 2.27 -15.53 -12.93
CA VAL A 32 2.72 -14.22 -12.44
C VAL A 32 2.85 -14.18 -10.92
N PHE A 33 1.88 -14.74 -10.20
CA PHE A 33 1.90 -14.80 -8.75
C PHE A 33 3.12 -15.58 -8.24
N ASN A 34 3.36 -16.78 -8.78
CA ASN A 34 4.48 -17.62 -8.35
C ASN A 34 5.84 -17.05 -8.75
N GLU A 35 5.94 -16.44 -9.93
CA GLU A 35 7.16 -15.80 -10.38
C GLU A 35 7.54 -14.62 -9.47
N ILE A 36 6.60 -13.71 -9.17
CA ILE A 36 6.85 -12.60 -8.24
C ILE A 36 7.17 -13.12 -6.85
N ARG A 37 6.41 -14.11 -6.35
CA ARG A 37 6.67 -14.75 -5.06
C ARG A 37 8.10 -15.28 -4.97
N SER A 38 8.58 -16.01 -5.97
CA SER A 38 9.93 -16.57 -5.97
C SER A 38 11.04 -15.51 -5.88
N LYS A 39 10.79 -14.31 -6.44
CA LYS A 39 11.74 -13.18 -6.43
C LYS A 39 11.71 -12.40 -5.12
N VAL A 40 10.55 -12.32 -4.47
CA VAL A 40 10.31 -11.44 -3.31
C VAL A 40 10.35 -12.19 -1.98
N TYR A 41 9.89 -13.45 -1.94
CA TYR A 41 9.71 -14.24 -0.72
C TYR A 41 10.13 -15.71 -0.91
N PRO A 42 11.40 -16.05 -0.63
CA PRO A 42 11.83 -17.44 -0.48
C PRO A 42 11.13 -18.05 0.75
N PRO A 43 10.61 -19.29 0.71
CA PRO A 43 11.17 -20.43 0.00
C PRO A 43 10.67 -20.62 -1.43
N LEU A 44 11.59 -21.04 -2.30
CA LEU A 44 11.28 -21.43 -3.68
C LEU A 44 10.27 -22.59 -3.70
N GLY A 45 9.38 -22.58 -4.68
CA GLY A 45 8.51 -23.70 -5.00
C GLY A 45 9.18 -24.72 -5.92
N PRO A 46 8.37 -25.57 -6.60
CA PRO A 46 8.84 -26.56 -7.57
C PRO A 46 9.75 -26.02 -8.68
N GLU A 47 9.73 -24.70 -8.95
CA GLU A 47 10.65 -24.07 -9.89
C GLU A 47 12.14 -24.31 -9.55
N ALA A 48 12.47 -24.52 -8.27
CA ALA A 48 13.82 -24.87 -7.85
C ALA A 48 14.28 -26.25 -8.35
N SER A 49 13.34 -27.14 -8.68
CA SER A 49 13.60 -28.49 -9.20
C SER A 49 13.50 -28.56 -10.73
N GLY A 50 13.41 -27.42 -11.42
CA GLY A 50 13.30 -27.34 -12.88
C GLY A 50 11.87 -27.38 -13.42
N GLU A 51 10.86 -27.34 -12.56
CA GLU A 51 9.47 -27.17 -12.98
C GLU A 51 9.18 -25.71 -13.39
N GLY A 52 8.11 -25.49 -14.15
CA GLY A 52 7.66 -24.12 -14.48
C GLY A 52 6.87 -23.47 -13.34
N PHE A 53 6.51 -22.19 -13.48
CA PHE A 53 5.75 -21.43 -12.46
C PHE A 53 4.23 -21.72 -12.43
N ASN A 54 3.73 -22.62 -13.28
CA ASN A 54 2.32 -23.00 -13.33
C ASN A 54 2.01 -24.11 -12.29
N TRP A 55 2.29 -23.84 -11.02
CA TRP A 55 2.03 -24.74 -9.91
C TRP A 55 1.18 -24.04 -8.85
N GLY A 56 0.14 -24.69 -8.31
CA GLY A 56 -0.71 -24.08 -7.30
C GLY A 56 -1.41 -22.77 -7.73
N HIS A 57 -2.32 -22.29 -6.89
CA HIS A 57 -3.13 -21.10 -7.19
C HIS A 57 -3.21 -20.18 -5.97
N GLY A 58 -2.07 -19.83 -5.39
CA GLY A 58 -2.00 -19.08 -4.12
C GLY A 58 -2.74 -17.74 -4.13
N GLN A 59 -2.85 -17.10 -5.30
CA GLN A 59 -3.63 -15.88 -5.51
C GLN A 59 -5.10 -16.00 -5.08
N VAL A 60 -5.71 -17.19 -5.14
CA VAL A 60 -7.12 -17.39 -4.77
C VAL A 60 -7.36 -17.29 -3.26
N LEU A 61 -6.29 -17.39 -2.46
CA LEU A 61 -6.35 -17.21 -1.01
C LEU A 61 -6.24 -15.74 -0.60
N VAL A 62 -5.85 -14.85 -1.52
CA VAL A 62 -5.73 -13.42 -1.25
C VAL A 62 -7.09 -12.77 -1.46
N ALA A 63 -7.96 -12.86 -0.45
CA ALA A 63 -9.35 -12.37 -0.51
C ALA A 63 -9.46 -10.90 -0.96
N HIS A 64 -8.44 -10.09 -0.66
CA HIS A 64 -8.32 -8.69 -1.07
C HIS A 64 -8.29 -8.48 -2.59
N LEU A 65 -7.81 -9.47 -3.37
CA LEU A 65 -7.84 -9.41 -4.84
C LEU A 65 -9.25 -9.57 -5.41
N MET A 66 -10.15 -10.19 -4.65
CA MET A 66 -11.53 -10.48 -5.05
C MET A 66 -12.52 -9.42 -4.58
N GLN A 67 -12.06 -8.41 -3.83
CA GLN A 67 -12.88 -7.30 -3.36
C GLN A 67 -12.81 -6.15 -4.35
N GLU A 68 -13.95 -5.68 -4.84
CA GLU A 68 -14.01 -4.64 -5.88
C GLU A 68 -13.28 -3.36 -5.47
N ASP A 69 -13.36 -2.99 -4.20
CA ASP A 69 -12.79 -1.76 -3.64
C ASP A 69 -11.31 -1.89 -3.21
N TYR A 70 -10.77 -3.10 -3.14
CA TYR A 70 -9.41 -3.34 -2.62
C TYR A 70 -8.51 -4.16 -3.54
N SER A 71 -9.04 -4.65 -4.67
CA SER A 71 -8.31 -5.44 -5.67
C SER A 71 -7.03 -4.76 -6.20
N ALA A 72 -7.04 -3.42 -6.27
CA ALA A 72 -5.88 -2.59 -6.62
C ALA A 72 -5.37 -1.73 -5.44
N GLY A 73 -5.81 -2.01 -4.20
CA GLY A 73 -5.54 -1.21 -3.01
C GLY A 73 -4.54 -1.81 -2.04
N TYR A 74 -4.11 -3.06 -2.23
CA TYR A 74 -3.33 -3.81 -1.22
C TYR A 74 -1.99 -3.17 -0.82
N TYR A 75 -1.34 -2.44 -1.73
CA TYR A 75 -0.10 -1.72 -1.44
C TYR A 75 -0.27 -0.58 -0.41
N SER A 76 -1.50 -0.08 -0.22
CA SER A 76 -1.80 1.02 0.71
C SER A 76 -1.44 0.70 2.15
N TYR A 77 -1.41 -0.58 2.55
CA TYR A 77 -0.91 -0.99 3.88
C TYR A 77 0.55 -0.61 4.10
N ILE A 78 1.41 -0.81 3.11
CA ILE A 78 2.84 -0.48 3.24
C ILE A 78 3.04 1.03 3.23
N PHE A 79 2.33 1.73 2.35
CA PHE A 79 2.38 3.20 2.27
C PHE A 79 1.89 3.88 3.54
N SER A 80 0.72 3.47 4.05
CA SER A 80 0.18 4.02 5.30
C SER A 80 1.10 3.76 6.48
N LYS A 81 1.73 2.58 6.57
CA LYS A 81 2.71 2.27 7.61
C LYS A 81 3.95 3.16 7.51
N ALA A 82 4.44 3.44 6.30
CA ALA A 82 5.59 4.30 6.11
C ALA A 82 5.30 5.76 6.49
N PHE A 83 4.15 6.30 6.07
CA PHE A 83 3.74 7.64 6.47
C PHE A 83 3.51 7.75 7.97
N ALA A 84 2.91 6.73 8.60
CA ALA A 84 2.74 6.68 10.04
C ALA A 84 4.10 6.69 10.77
N ALA A 85 5.09 5.95 10.28
CA ALA A 85 6.45 5.94 10.83
C ALA A 85 7.10 7.32 10.73
N ASP A 86 6.98 8.01 9.59
CA ASP A 86 7.54 9.34 9.38
C ASP A 86 6.89 10.40 10.31
N MET A 87 5.56 10.36 10.43
CA MET A 87 4.81 11.24 11.35
C MET A 87 5.19 10.98 12.81
N PHE A 88 5.31 9.71 13.19
CA PHE A 88 5.71 9.30 14.52
C PHE A 88 7.11 9.79 14.85
N GLU A 89 8.09 9.47 14.01
CA GLU A 89 9.49 9.82 14.28
C GLU A 89 9.69 11.33 14.29
N SER A 90 9.08 12.05 13.35
CA SER A 90 9.24 13.50 13.23
C SER A 90 8.56 14.30 14.34
N THR A 91 7.53 13.75 14.98
CA THR A 91 6.66 14.55 15.87
C THR A 91 6.52 13.97 17.28
N PHE A 92 6.42 12.64 17.41
CA PHE A 92 6.03 11.98 18.65
C PHE A 92 7.16 11.18 19.31
N SER A 93 8.28 10.94 18.62
CA SER A 93 9.40 10.14 19.14
C SER A 93 10.04 10.71 20.41
N ALA A 94 10.05 12.03 20.57
CA ALA A 94 10.62 12.70 21.73
C ALA A 94 9.70 12.67 22.96
N ASP A 95 8.39 12.85 22.74
CA ASP A 95 7.35 12.77 23.77
C ASP A 95 6.02 12.32 23.15
N LEU A 96 5.60 11.09 23.49
CA LEU A 96 4.37 10.48 22.99
C LEU A 96 3.11 11.16 23.54
N MET A 97 3.21 11.83 24.68
CA MET A 97 2.07 12.41 25.40
C MET A 97 2.04 13.93 25.28
N ASP A 98 2.85 14.52 24.38
CA ASP A 98 2.82 15.94 24.08
C ASP A 98 1.41 16.35 23.59
N ARG A 99 0.73 17.10 24.45
CA ARG A 99 -0.64 17.57 24.21
C ARG A 99 -0.71 18.52 23.02
N GLU A 100 0.30 19.36 22.82
CA GLU A 100 0.33 20.32 21.71
C GLU A 100 0.43 19.59 20.38
N GLN A 101 1.35 18.62 20.28
CA GLN A 101 1.50 17.81 19.06
C GLN A 101 0.27 16.94 18.79
N GLY A 102 -0.34 16.36 19.82
CA GLY A 102 -1.60 15.62 19.68
C GLY A 102 -2.74 16.50 19.13
N GLN A 103 -2.85 17.75 19.61
CA GLN A 103 -3.85 18.70 19.10
C GLN A 103 -3.55 19.12 17.66
N ARG A 104 -2.28 19.29 17.30
CA ARG A 104 -1.85 19.57 15.93
C ARG A 104 -2.22 18.42 14.99
N TYR A 105 -1.93 17.17 15.37
CA TYR A 105 -2.31 15.98 14.60
C TYR A 105 -3.82 15.88 14.39
N ARG A 106 -4.61 16.09 15.45
CA ARG A 106 -6.08 16.12 15.34
C ARG A 106 -6.57 17.17 14.35
N ARG A 107 -6.04 18.40 14.41
CA ARG A 107 -6.49 19.51 13.57
C ARG A 107 -6.04 19.37 12.11
N THR A 108 -4.82 18.89 11.87
CA THR A 108 -4.26 18.84 10.52
C THR A 108 -4.63 17.55 9.80
N VAL A 109 -4.62 16.41 10.49
CA VAL A 109 -4.76 15.09 9.88
C VAL A 109 -6.17 14.55 10.03
N LEU A 110 -6.65 14.42 11.27
CA LEU A 110 -7.92 13.74 11.52
C LEU A 110 -9.16 14.58 11.14
N SER A 111 -9.11 15.90 11.38
CA SER A 111 -10.29 16.76 11.18
C SER A 111 -10.71 16.92 9.72
N LYS A 112 -9.80 16.63 8.78
CA LYS A 112 -10.02 16.83 7.35
C LYS A 112 -10.76 15.68 6.70
N GLY A 113 -10.69 14.47 7.25
CA GLY A 113 -11.22 13.27 6.60
C GLY A 113 -10.71 13.17 5.15
N GLY A 114 -11.59 12.84 4.21
CA GLY A 114 -11.29 12.84 2.77
C GLY A 114 -11.65 14.14 2.04
N SER A 115 -11.70 15.30 2.72
CA SER A 115 -12.03 16.58 2.08
C SER A 115 -10.83 17.29 1.43
N ILE A 116 -9.62 16.79 1.69
CA ILE A 116 -8.35 17.31 1.18
C ILE A 116 -7.50 16.11 0.75
N ASP A 117 -6.67 16.30 -0.27
CA ASP A 117 -5.70 15.29 -0.72
C ASP A 117 -4.73 14.87 0.40
N GLU A 118 -4.44 13.58 0.48
CA GLU A 118 -3.61 13.02 1.56
C GLU A 118 -2.18 13.57 1.54
N MET A 119 -1.61 13.82 0.35
CA MET A 119 -0.26 14.36 0.25
C MET A 119 -0.20 15.82 0.72
N GLU A 120 -1.27 16.59 0.54
CA GLU A 120 -1.40 17.93 1.12
C GLU A 120 -1.49 17.86 2.65
N ILE A 121 -2.29 16.94 3.19
CA ILE A 121 -2.38 16.71 4.65
C ILE A 121 -1.00 16.33 5.23
N LEU A 122 -0.32 15.36 4.61
CA LEU A 122 1.00 14.88 5.05
C LEU A 122 2.04 16.00 4.97
N THR A 123 2.09 16.73 3.86
CA THR A 123 3.05 17.83 3.67
C THR A 123 2.80 18.95 4.68
N THR A 124 1.54 19.26 4.96
CA THR A 124 1.17 20.28 5.95
C THR A 124 1.56 19.84 7.38
N PHE A 125 1.34 18.57 7.72
CA PHE A 125 1.68 18.04 9.04
C PHE A 125 3.18 17.84 9.24
N LEU A 126 3.93 17.44 8.22
CA LEU A 126 5.38 17.22 8.32
C LEU A 126 6.19 18.51 8.09
N GLY A 127 5.60 19.51 7.42
CA GLY A 127 6.33 20.70 6.94
C GLY A 127 7.26 20.43 5.76
N ARG A 128 7.25 19.19 5.25
CA ARG A 128 8.02 18.69 4.11
C ARG A 128 7.26 17.55 3.45
N LYS A 129 7.67 17.13 2.25
CA LYS A 129 7.15 15.89 1.67
C LYS A 129 7.50 14.69 2.58
N PRO A 130 6.61 13.70 2.69
CA PRO A 130 6.90 12.48 3.45
C PRO A 130 8.07 11.73 2.80
N ASP A 131 8.85 11.04 3.63
CA ASP A 131 9.94 10.18 3.18
C ASP A 131 9.85 8.78 3.82
N TRP A 132 10.70 7.87 3.35
CA TRP A 132 10.72 6.47 3.77
C TRP A 132 11.80 6.16 4.80
N ALA A 133 12.55 7.16 5.27
CA ALA A 133 13.73 6.94 6.11
C ALA A 133 13.35 6.36 7.48
N ALA A 134 12.28 6.90 8.08
CA ALA A 134 11.71 6.40 9.33
C ALA A 134 11.27 4.93 9.21
N PHE A 135 10.59 4.62 8.11
CA PHE A 135 10.13 3.27 7.82
C PHE A 135 11.29 2.29 7.64
N HIS A 136 12.31 2.65 6.86
CA HIS A 136 13.50 1.82 6.67
C HIS A 136 14.24 1.54 7.99
N ARG A 137 14.37 2.54 8.87
CA ARG A 137 14.91 2.34 10.23
C ARG A 137 14.06 1.36 11.02
N SER A 138 12.73 1.47 10.96
CA SER A 138 11.82 0.55 11.66
C SER A 138 11.91 -0.90 11.19
N LEU A 139 12.38 -1.15 9.97
CA LEU A 139 12.59 -2.49 9.41
C LEU A 139 13.98 -3.08 9.72
N SER A 140 14.95 -2.22 10.04
CA SER A 140 16.34 -2.59 10.31
C SER A 140 16.69 -2.61 11.79
N ALA A 141 15.72 -2.35 12.66
CA ALA A 141 15.87 -2.47 14.10
C ALA A 141 15.87 -3.96 14.50
N ASP A 142 17.05 -4.57 14.38
CA ASP A 142 17.52 -5.76 15.11
C ASP A 142 18.55 -5.33 16.16
#